data_AF-A0A9X2VWY2-F1
#
_entry.id   AF-A0A9X2VWY2-F1
#
_cell.length_a   1.000
_cell.length_b   1.000
_cell.length_c   1.000
_cell.angle_alpha   90.00
_cell.angle_beta   90.00
_cell.angle_gamma   90.00
#
_symmetry.space_group_name_H-M   'P 1'
#
loop_
_entity.id
_entity.type
_entity.pdbx_description
1 polymer ?
#
loop_
_entity_poly.entity_id
_entity_poly.type
_entity_poly.pdbx_seq_one_letter_code
_entity_poly.pdbx_strand_id
1 'polypeptide(L)'
;MSDDVAEFHAPQLLSTQIVDSAAEAVEAVLAADTLDLGVRVYNRLVPDDDSDDTLVEEWVIEIYTNAPAVDPDDDEDDDTPAED
;
A
#
# COMPACT_ATOMS: atom_id res chain seq x y z
N MET A 1 35.53 7.17 16.31
CA MET A 1 34.46 7.34 15.31
C MET A 1 33.30 6.55 15.88
N SER A 2 32.36 7.24 16.52
CA SER A 2 31.14 6.59 17.00
C SER A 2 30.30 6.32 15.77
N ASP A 3 30.06 5.05 15.51
CA ASP A 3 29.12 4.59 14.50
C ASP A 3 27.74 5.10 14.94
N ASP A 4 27.30 6.21 14.35
CA ASP A 4 25.92 6.66 14.41
C ASP A 4 25.12 5.66 13.58
N VAL A 5 24.88 4.48 14.17
CA VAL A 5 23.91 3.52 13.65
C VAL A 5 22.58 4.23 13.84
N ALA A 6 22.12 4.90 12.79
CA ALA A 6 20.78 5.46 12.75
C ALA A 6 19.82 4.39 13.27
N GLU A 7 19.19 4.64 14.42
CA GLU A 7 18.14 3.76 14.94
C GLU A 7 17.13 3.59 13.81
N PHE A 8 17.08 2.37 13.23
CA PHE A 8 16.19 2.07 12.13
C PHE A 8 14.78 2.00 12.71
N HIS A 9 14.16 3.16 12.84
CA HIS A 9 12.77 3.26 13.29
C HIS A 9 11.89 2.65 12.21
N ALA A 10 11.10 1.65 12.61
CA ALA A 10 10.07 1.11 11.73
C ALA A 10 9.20 2.27 11.20
N PRO A 11 8.89 2.30 9.90
CA PRO A 11 8.06 3.34 9.31
C PRO A 11 6.74 3.49 10.06
N GLN A 12 6.44 4.72 10.49
CA GLN A 12 5.22 5.01 11.23
C GLN A 12 4.11 5.41 10.26
N LEU A 13 2.97 4.74 10.33
CA LEU A 13 1.77 5.12 9.59
C LEU A 13 1.28 6.50 10.06
N LEU A 14 1.18 7.42 9.13
CA LEU A 14 0.72 8.80 9.35
C LEU A 14 -0.76 8.97 9.01
N SER A 15 -1.19 8.37 7.89
CA SER A 15 -2.56 8.53 7.39
C SER A 15 -2.95 7.38 6.47
N THR A 16 -4.24 7.07 6.43
CA THR A 16 -4.84 6.14 5.47
C THR A 16 -5.90 6.90 4.67
N GLN A 17 -5.81 6.82 3.34
CA GLN A 17 -6.76 7.41 2.41
C GLN A 17 -7.41 6.29 1.60
N ILE A 18 -8.71 6.46 1.31
CA ILE A 18 -9.47 5.56 0.46
C ILE A 18 -9.98 6.41 -0.70
N VAL A 19 -9.71 5.97 -1.92
CA VAL A 19 -10.15 6.63 -3.14
C VAL A 19 -10.75 5.62 -4.11
N ASP A 20 -11.69 6.09 -4.92
CA ASP A 20 -12.49 5.23 -5.80
C ASP A 20 -11.85 5.07 -7.19
N SER A 21 -10.71 5.72 -7.44
CA SER A 21 -10.04 5.67 -8.74
C SER A 21 -8.52 5.49 -8.64
N ALA A 22 -7.98 4.71 -9.57
CA ALA A 22 -6.54 4.54 -9.71
C ALA A 22 -5.82 5.87 -10.02
N ALA A 23 -6.50 6.80 -10.71
CA ALA A 23 -5.94 8.12 -11.02
C ALA A 23 -5.65 8.92 -9.75
N GLU A 24 -6.62 8.99 -8.84
CA GLU A 24 -6.45 9.68 -7.54
C GLU A 24 -5.39 8.99 -6.68
N ALA A 25 -5.32 7.65 -6.73
CA ALA A 25 -4.28 6.90 -6.03
C ALA A 25 -2.88 7.27 -6.52
N VAL A 26 -2.69 7.40 -7.84
CA VAL A 26 -1.42 7.85 -8.44
C VAL A 26 -1.09 9.28 -8.01
N GLU A 27 -2.05 10.19 -7.98
CA GLU A 27 -1.83 11.56 -7.52
C GLU A 27 -1.35 11.60 -6.05
N ALA A 28 -1.93 10.77 -5.18
CA ALA A 28 -1.51 10.66 -3.79
C ALA A 28 -0.07 10.12 -3.65
N VAL A 29 0.32 9.15 -4.48
CA VAL A 29 1.69 8.62 -4.53
C VAL A 29 2.69 9.69 -4.95
N LEU A 30 2.38 10.45 -6.01
CA LEU A 30 3.25 11.54 -6.49
C LEU A 30 3.40 12.65 -5.45
N ALA A 31 2.34 12.94 -4.69
CA ALA A 31 2.39 13.89 -3.59
C ALA A 31 3.28 13.39 -2.44
N ALA A 32 3.19 12.10 -2.09
CA ALA A 32 4.04 11.49 -1.06
C ALA A 32 5.52 11.51 -1.46
N ASP A 33 5.84 11.18 -2.72
CA ASP A 33 7.20 11.25 -3.28
C ASP A 33 7.80 12.66 -3.17
N THR A 34 7.00 13.68 -3.52
CA THR A 34 7.41 15.10 -3.40
C THR A 34 7.77 15.50 -1.97
N LEU A 35 7.18 14.83 -0.97
CA LEU A 35 7.39 15.09 0.45
C LEU A 35 8.40 14.14 1.11
N ASP A 36 9.04 13.26 0.32
CA ASP A 36 9.96 12.22 0.81
C ASP A 36 9.29 11.29 1.84
N LEU A 37 8.01 10.97 1.64
CA LEU A 37 7.23 10.09 2.50
C LEU A 37 7.15 8.67 1.92
N GLY A 38 7.01 7.68 2.79
CA GLY A 38 6.73 6.31 2.36
C GLY A 38 5.26 6.13 2.01
N VAL A 39 4.98 5.23 1.07
CA VAL A 39 3.60 4.89 0.71
C VAL A 39 3.45 3.38 0.51
N ARG A 40 2.33 2.82 0.97
CA ARG A 40 1.84 1.49 0.55
C ARG A 40 0.50 1.69 -0.14
N VAL A 41 0.37 1.15 -1.33
CA VAL A 41 -0.88 1.21 -2.11
C VAL A 41 -1.33 -0.22 -2.39
N TYR A 42 -2.60 -0.48 -2.14
CA TYR A 42 -3.23 -1.74 -2.50
C TYR A 42 -4.70 -1.51 -2.82
N ASN A 43 -5.26 -2.46 -3.55
CA ASN A 43 -6.68 -2.44 -3.88
C ASN A 43 -7.46 -3.41 -3.00
N ARG A 44 -8.73 -3.09 -2.71
CA ARG A 44 -9.69 -4.04 -2.14
C ARG A 44 -11.02 -3.94 -2.87
N LEU A 45 -11.72 -5.07 -2.95
CA LEU A 45 -13.10 -5.11 -3.43
C LEU A 45 -14.04 -4.98 -2.23
N VAL A 46 -14.99 -4.05 -2.31
CA VAL A 46 -16.05 -3.87 -1.29
C VAL A 46 -17.44 -3.95 -1.90
N PRO A 47 -18.47 -4.32 -1.14
CA PRO A 47 -19.85 -4.26 -1.60
C PRO A 47 -20.22 -2.85 -2.05
N ASP A 48 -20.92 -2.77 -3.18
CA ASP A 48 -21.48 -1.53 -3.69
C ASP A 48 -22.69 -1.09 -2.84
N ASP A 49 -22.74 0.19 -2.44
CA ASP A 49 -23.80 0.72 -1.57
C ASP A 49 -25.17 0.75 -2.28
N ASP A 50 -25.18 0.86 -3.62
CA ASP A 50 -26.39 0.85 -4.44
C ASP A 50 -26.85 -0.57 -4.81
N SER A 51 -26.01 -1.60 -4.61
CA SER A 51 -26.30 -2.98 -5.00
C SER A 51 -25.49 -4.03 -4.23
N ASP A 52 -26.15 -4.75 -3.32
CA ASP A 52 -25.55 -5.84 -2.52
C ASP A 52 -24.99 -7.02 -3.35
N ASP A 53 -25.31 -7.12 -4.64
CA ASP A 53 -24.86 -8.20 -5.55
C ASP A 53 -23.62 -7.80 -6.38
N THR A 54 -23.11 -6.57 -6.19
CA THR A 54 -21.96 -6.05 -6.94
C THR A 54 -20.84 -5.61 -6.03
N LEU A 55 -19.59 -5.75 -6.52
CA LEU A 55 -18.39 -5.29 -5.83
C LEU A 55 -17.79 -4.12 -6.60
N VAL A 56 -17.33 -3.11 -5.86
CA VAL A 56 -16.57 -1.98 -6.39
C VAL A 56 -15.13 -2.01 -5.90
N GLU A 57 -14.28 -1.46 -6.74
CA GLU A 57 -12.85 -1.38 -6.54
C GLU A 57 -12.51 -0.14 -5.70
N GLU A 58 -11.91 -0.33 -4.52
CA GLU A 58 -11.41 0.75 -3.65
C GLU A 58 -9.89 0.71 -3.53
N TRP A 59 -9.25 1.86 -3.74
CA TRP A 59 -7.81 2.02 -3.59
C TRP A 59 -7.48 2.53 -2.19
N VAL A 60 -6.71 1.75 -1.44
CA VAL A 60 -6.22 2.12 -0.11
C VAL A 60 -4.78 2.61 -0.20
N ILE A 61 -4.55 3.80 0.33
CA ILE A 61 -3.25 4.48 0.31
C ILE A 61 -2.84 4.75 1.75
N GLU A 62 -1.80 4.08 2.20
CA GLU A 62 -1.21 4.25 3.52
C GLU A 62 0.07 5.08 3.39
N ILE A 63 0.12 6.21 4.09
CA ILE A 63 1.26 7.14 4.08
C ILE A 63 2.07 6.92 5.35
N TYR A 64 3.38 6.75 5.19
CA TYR A 64 4.33 6.49 6.25
C TYR A 64 5.39 7.59 6.35
N THR A 65 6.04 7.69 7.51
CA THR A 65 7.18 8.60 7.72
C THR A 65 8.37 8.34 6.79
N ASN A 66 8.52 7.11 6.30
CA ASN A 66 9.52 6.69 5.31
C ASN A 66 9.02 5.42 4.61
N ALA A 67 9.65 4.98 3.52
CA ALA A 67 9.25 3.79 2.78
C ALA A 67 9.06 2.55 3.69
N PRO A 68 7.88 1.90 3.69
CA PRO A 68 7.66 0.64 4.40
C PRO A 68 8.60 -0.44 3.86
N ALA A 69 9.07 -1.34 4.73
CA ALA A 69 9.77 -2.53 4.28
C ALA A 69 8.77 -3.41 3.52
N VAL A 70 9.02 -3.63 2.23
CA VAL A 70 8.31 -4.62 1.43
C VAL A 70 9.05 -5.94 1.61
N ASP A 71 8.38 -6.94 2.17
CA ASP A 71 8.93 -8.28 2.27
C ASP A 71 8.76 -8.95 0.88
N PRO A 72 9.83 -9.23 0.14
CA PRO A 72 9.75 -9.76 -1.21
C PRO A 72 9.27 -11.23 -1.25
N ASP A 73 9.13 -11.88 -0.08
CA ASP A 73 8.61 -13.24 0.05
C ASP A 73 7.07 -13.26 0.25
N ASP A 74 6.37 -12.12 0.34
CA ASP A 74 4.89 -12.06 0.43
C ASP A 74 4.22 -12.27 -0.95
N ASP A 75 4.99 -12.16 -2.04
CA ASP A 75 4.60 -12.45 -3.43
C ASP A 75 4.82 -13.94 -3.79
N GLU A 76 4.63 -14.89 -2.85
CA GLU A 76 4.55 -16.32 -3.18
C GLU A 76 3.28 -16.58 -4.01
N ASP A 77 3.40 -16.33 -5.32
CA ASP A 77 2.59 -16.92 -6.36
C ASP A 77 2.37 -18.41 -6.02
N ASP A 78 1.11 -18.76 -5.74
CA ASP A 78 0.59 -20.12 -5.69
C ASP A 78 0.71 -20.77 -7.10
N ASP A 79 1.93 -20.94 -7.61
CA ASP A 79 2.24 -21.81 -8.73
C ASP A 79 2.34 -23.25 -8.20
N THR A 80 1.28 -23.71 -7.52
CA THR A 80 1.14 -25.12 -7.21
C THR A 80 0.65 -25.79 -8.50
N PRO A 81 1.50 -26.49 -9.29
CA PRO A 81 1.01 -27.23 -10.43
C PRO A 81 0.02 -28.27 -9.90
N ALA A 82 -1.21 -28.25 -10.41
CA ALA A 82 -2.17 -29.30 -10.13
C ALA A 82 -1.56 -30.64 -10.58
N GLU A 83 -1.13 -31.47 -9.62
CA GLU A 83 -0.69 -32.84 -9.90
C GLU A 83 -1.90 -33.74 -10.21
N ASP A 84 -1.81 -34.35 -11.40
CA ASP A 84 -2.50 -35.52 -11.99
C ASP A 84 -4.01 -35.44 -12.35
#